data_AF-A0A2I0HG10-F1
#
_entry.id   AF-A0A2I0HG10-F1
#
_cell.length_a   1.000
_cell.length_b   1.000
_cell.length_c   1.000
_cell.angle_alpha   90.00
_cell.angle_beta   90.00
_cell.angle_gamma   90.00
#
_symmetry.space_group_name_H-M   'P 1'
#
loop_
_entity.id
_entity.type
_entity.pdbx_description
1 polymer ?
#
loop_
_entity_poly.entity_id
_entity_poly.type
_entity_poly.pdbx_seq_one_letter_code
_entity_poly.pdbx_strand_id
1 'polypeptide(L)' 'MADRYGPVFSLRVGLCRLVVVSGSKAARECLAVNDRVLGTRPDIAVG' A
#
# COMPACT_ATOMS: atom_id res chain seq x y z
N MET A 1 -9.22 8.55 -6.45
CA MET A 1 -9.41 7.16 -5.96
C MET A 1 -9.51 7.14 -4.45
N ALA A 2 -8.53 7.70 -3.73
CA ALA A 2 -8.60 7.85 -2.28
C ALA A 2 -9.85 8.64 -1.81
N ASP A 3 -10.31 9.60 -2.60
CA ASP A 3 -11.52 10.37 -2.29
C ASP A 3 -12.82 9.54 -2.33
N ARG A 4 -12.80 8.42 -3.08
CA ARG A 4 -13.98 7.56 -3.28
C ARG A 4 -13.92 6.27 -2.45
N TYR A 5 -12.72 5.72 -2.24
CA TYR A 5 -12.50 4.44 -1.54
C TYR A 5 -11.86 4.61 -0.16
N GLY A 6 -11.50 5.84 0.21
CA GLY A 6 -10.80 6.15 1.44
C GLY A 6 -9.27 6.10 1.31
N PRO A 7 -8.57 6.50 2.38
CA PRO A 7 -7.10 6.58 2.41
C PRO A 7 -6.41 5.22 2.33
N VAL A 8 -7.11 4.11 2.58
CA VAL A 8 -6.55 2.76 2.44
C VAL A 8 -7.51 1.94 1.58
N PHE A 9 -7.03 1.49 0.41
CA PHE A 9 -7.86 0.72 -0.51
C PHE A 9 -7.02 -0.32 -1.26
N SER A 10 -7.65 -1.42 -1.66
CA SER A 10 -7.00 -2.49 -2.42
C SER A 10 -7.32 -2.39 -3.90
N LEU A 11 -6.34 -2.70 -4.75
CA LEU A 11 -6.49 -2.75 -6.19
C LEU A 11 -5.77 -3.98 -6.76
N ARG A 12 -6.30 -4.54 -7.84
CA ARG A 12 -5.69 -5.68 -8.55
C ARG A 12 -5.06 -5.18 -9.84
N VAL A 13 -3.75 -5.33 -9.96
CA VAL A 13 -2.97 -4.98 -11.17
C VAL A 13 -2.49 -6.28 -11.80
N GLY A 14 -3.07 -6.62 -12.95
CA GLY A 14 -2.86 -7.94 -13.57
C GLY A 14 -3.25 -9.07 -12.62
N LEU A 15 -2.27 -9.92 -12.28
CA LEU A 15 -2.42 -11.04 -11.33
C LEU A 15 -2.08 -10.64 -9.87
N CYS A 16 -1.50 -9.46 -9.66
CA CYS A 16 -1.05 -9.02 -8.34
C CYS A 16 -2.14 -8.22 -7.63
N ARG A 17 -2.36 -8.51 -6.35
CA ARG A 17 -3.20 -7.69 -5.47
C ARG A 17 -2.31 -6.75 -4.68
N LEU A 18 -2.63 -5.46 -4.74
CA LEU A 18 -1.91 -4.38 -4.08
C LEU A 18 -2.83 -3.68 -3.08
N VAL A 19 -2.27 -3.22 -1.98
CA VAL A 19 -2.93 -2.32 -1.04
C VAL A 19 -2.25 -0.97 -1.18
N VAL A 20 -3.03 0.05 -1.50
CA VAL A 20 -2.56 1.43 -1.62
C VAL A 20 -2.95 2.19 -0.37
N VAL A 21 -1.95 2.87 0.19
CA VAL A 21 -2.10 3.76 1.34
C VAL A 21 -1.86 5.18 0.85
N SER A 22 -2.88 6.01 0.97
CA SER A 22 -2.92 7.40 0.54
C SER A 22 -3.18 8.31 1.73
N GLY A 23 -2.29 9.28 1.94
CA GLY A 23 -2.37 10.24 3.04
C GLY A 23 -1.25 10.07 4.07
N SER A 24 -0.82 11.20 4.63
CA SER A 24 0.36 11.27 5.50
C SER A 24 0.20 10.51 6.82
N LYS A 25 -1.00 10.49 7.40
CA LYS A 25 -1.28 9.77 8.66
C LYS A 25 -1.13 8.26 8.48
N ALA A 26 -1.81 7.70 7.48
CA ALA A 26 -1.76 6.27 7.19
C ALA A 26 -0.37 5.84 6.70
N ALA A 27 0.31 6.67 5.89
CA ALA A 27 1.68 6.41 5.46
C ALA A 27 2.66 6.37 6.65
N ARG A 28 2.52 7.26 7.64
CA ARG A 28 3.35 7.24 8.87
C ARG A 28 3.12 5.98 9.68
N GLU A 29 1.89 5.51 9.82
CA GLU A 29 1.60 4.25 10.52
C GLU A 29 2.23 3.05 9.80
N CYS A 30 2.24 3.03 8.47
CA CYS A 30 2.87 1.96 7.70
C CYS A 30 4.40 2.01 7.73
N LEU A 31 4.99 3.20 7.52
CA LEU A 31 6.43 3.38 7.33
C LEU A 31 7.21 3.68 8.60
N ALA A 32 6.56 4.09 9.70
CA ALA A 32 7.23 4.36 10.97
C ALA A 32 6.90 3.30 12.03
N VAL A 33 5.60 3.00 12.22
CA VAL A 33 5.16 2.07 13.27
C VAL A 33 5.32 0.61 12.83
N ASN A 34 4.95 0.31 11.58
CA ASN A 34 4.92 -1.05 11.05
C ASN A 34 6.01 -1.35 10.02
N ASP A 35 7.06 -0.54 9.96
CA ASP A 35 8.13 -0.62 8.95
C ASP A 35 8.80 -2.00 8.89
N ARG A 36 8.99 -2.63 10.05
CA ARG A 36 9.56 -3.99 10.11
C ARG A 36 8.72 -5.06 9.42
N VAL A 37 7.39 -4.89 9.40
CA VAL A 37 6.46 -5.87 8.83
C VAL A 37 6.21 -5.55 7.35
N LEU A 38 6.11 -4.26 7.02
CA LEU A 38 5.74 -3.77 5.68
C LEU A 38 6.94 -3.41 4.78
N GLY A 39 8.16 -3.37 5.33
CA GLY A 39 9.39 -3.07 4.58
C GLY A 39 9.92 -4.22 3.73
N THR A 40 9.18 -5.34 3.64
CA THR A 40 9.53 -6.45 2.76
C THR A 40 9.27 -6.05 1.31
N ARG A 41 10.27 -6.20 0.43
CA ARG A 41 10.06 -5.98 -1.00
C ARG A 41 9.24 -7.13 -1.60
N PRO A 42 8.06 -6.85 -2.16
CA PRO A 42 7.32 -7.87 -2.89
C PRO A 42 8.05 -8.21 -4.19
N ASP A 43 8.02 -9.49 -4.58
CA ASP A 43 8.45 -9.93 -5.91
C ASP A 43 7.36 -9.58 -6.93
N ILE A 44 7.20 -8.28 -7.16
CA ILE A 44 6.37 -7.74 -8.22
C ILE A 44 7.30 -7.48 -9.39
N ALA A 45 7.43 -8.48 -10.27
CA ALA A 45 7.99 -8.28 -11.60
C ALA A 45 7.04 -7.36 -12.39
N VAL A 46 7.19 -6.05 -12.19
CA VAL A 46 6.67 -5.01 -13.07
C VAL A 46 7.77 -4.76 -14.10
N GLY A 47 7.80 -5.62 -15.11
CA GLY A 47 8.60 -5.48 -16.32
C GLY A 47 7.71 -5.11 -17.49
#